data_AF-A0A543F7R7-F1
#
_entry.id   AF-A0A543F7R7-F1
#
_cell.length_a   1.000
_cell.length_b   1.000
_cell.length_c   1.000
_cell.angle_alpha   90.00
_cell.angle_beta   90.00
_cell.angle_gamma   90.00
#
_symmetry.space_group_name_H-M   'P 1'
#
loop_
_entity.id
_entity.type
_entity.pdbx_description
1 polymer ?
#
loop_
_entity_poly.entity_id
_entity_poly.type
_entity_poly.pdbx_seq_one_letter_code
_entity_poly.pdbx_strand_id
1 'polypeptide(L)'
;MAQSWLSPELVQAFGVAVATVIGAVTAWQAREVAKLRARVETLESQAVDDKKRFRDAIRLIRALQQHIDELRGFLRLHVPGQEPPVARYEVPSSLQEEI
;
A
#
# COMPACT_ATOMS: atom_id res chain seq x y z
N MET A 1 -37.27 53.74 7.97
CA MET A 1 -37.47 52.47 7.23
C MET A 1 -36.38 51.46 7.59
N ALA A 2 -36.39 50.91 8.81
CA ALA A 2 -35.35 49.97 9.27
C ALA A 2 -35.91 48.69 9.93
N GLN A 3 -37.22 48.61 10.16
CA GLN A 3 -37.82 47.56 11.01
C GLN A 3 -38.14 46.24 10.28
N SER A 4 -38.18 46.22 8.93
CA SER A 4 -38.59 45.03 8.16
C SER A 4 -37.49 43.97 8.03
N TRP A 5 -36.23 44.32 8.33
CA TRP A 5 -35.07 43.42 8.21
C TRP A 5 -34.89 42.52 9.45
N LEU A 6 -35.55 42.84 10.56
CA LEU A 6 -35.51 42.09 11.83
C LEU A 6 -36.84 41.37 12.08
N SER A 7 -37.64 41.10 11.04
CA SER A 7 -38.82 40.26 11.23
C SER A 7 -38.40 38.84 11.63
N PRO A 8 -39.03 38.24 12.66
CA PRO A 8 -38.66 36.91 13.16
C PRO A 8 -38.63 35.85 12.06
N GLU A 9 -39.54 35.93 11.11
CA GLU A 9 -39.65 34.99 9.99
C GLU A 9 -38.43 35.06 9.07
N LEU A 10 -37.90 36.26 8.84
CA LEU A 10 -36.74 36.48 7.99
C LEU A 10 -35.47 35.95 8.66
N VAL A 11 -35.27 36.25 9.94
CA VAL A 11 -34.14 35.75 10.73
C VAL A 11 -34.16 34.22 10.82
N GLN A 12 -35.34 33.64 11.03
CA GLN A 12 -35.51 32.18 11.05
C GLN A 12 -35.22 31.54 9.69
N ALA A 13 -35.74 32.11 8.60
CA ALA A 13 -35.48 31.63 7.25
C ALA A 13 -33.99 31.67 6.91
N PHE A 14 -33.28 32.74 7.30
CA PHE A 14 -31.82 32.84 7.17
C PHE A 14 -31.11 31.77 8.01
N GLY A 15 -31.53 31.57 9.26
CA GLY A 15 -30.97 30.52 10.13
C GLY A 15 -31.11 29.11 9.53
N VAL A 16 -32.30 28.78 9.01
CA VAL A 16 -32.57 27.49 8.35
C VAL A 16 -31.75 27.35 7.07
N ALA A 17 -31.66 28.40 6.24
CA ALA A 17 -30.87 28.38 5.01
C ALA A 17 -29.38 28.14 5.31
N VAL A 18 -28.82 28.85 6.30
CA VAL A 18 -27.41 28.69 6.71
C VAL A 18 -27.17 27.29 7.27
N ALA A 19 -28.04 26.80 8.16
CA ALA A 19 -27.92 25.45 8.72
C ALA A 19 -27.97 24.36 7.63
N THR A 20 -28.80 24.56 6.61
CA THR A 20 -28.92 23.63 5.47
C THR A 20 -27.64 23.60 4.64
N VAL A 21 -27.05 24.76 4.35
CA VAL A 21 -25.77 24.85 3.63
C VAL A 21 -24.64 24.19 4.43
N ILE A 22 -24.54 24.47 5.72
CA ILE A 22 -23.55 23.84 6.60
C ILE A 22 -23.73 22.33 6.60
N GLY A 23 -24.97 21.84 6.80
CA GLY A 23 -25.27 20.41 6.79
C GLY A 23 -24.89 19.73 5.47
N ALA A 24 -25.18 20.38 4.33
CA ALA A 24 -24.82 19.86 3.01
C ALA A 24 -23.29 19.79 2.81
N VAL A 25 -22.56 20.84 3.20
CA VAL A 25 -21.10 20.87 3.12
C VAL A 25 -20.47 19.82 4.04
N THR A 26 -20.95 19.70 5.27
CA THR A 26 -20.46 18.71 6.23
C THR A 26 -20.71 17.28 5.73
N ALA A 27 -21.89 16.99 5.16
CA ALA A 27 -22.18 15.69 4.58
C ALA A 27 -21.26 15.37 3.39
N TRP A 28 -21.01 16.36 2.53
CA TRP A 28 -20.07 16.21 1.41
C TRP A 28 -18.63 15.97 1.88
N GLN A 29 -18.17 16.76 2.85
CA GLN A 29 -16.85 16.59 3.47
C GLN A 29 -16.70 15.21 4.11
N ALA A 30 -17.71 14.74 4.85
CA ALA A 30 -17.70 13.41 5.46
C ALA A 30 -17.59 12.30 4.39
N ARG A 31 -18.27 12.46 3.26
CA ARG A 31 -18.19 11.52 2.13
C ARG A 31 -16.81 11.51 1.47
N GLU A 32 -16.21 12.67 1.23
CA GLU A 32 -14.84 12.74 0.68
C GLU A 32 -13.81 12.17 1.65
N VAL A 33 -13.95 12.45 2.96
CA VAL A 33 -13.10 11.85 4.00
C VAL A 33 -13.25 10.33 4.03
N ALA A 34 -14.47 9.80 3.95
CA ALA A 34 -14.70 8.35 3.92
C ALA A 34 -14.04 7.71 2.68
N LYS A 35 -14.15 8.36 1.51
CA LYS A 35 -13.51 7.90 0.27
C LYS A 35 -11.98 7.91 0.36
N LEU A 36 -11.40 8.96 0.95
CA LEU A 36 -9.96 9.05 1.16
C LEU A 36 -9.46 7.99 2.15
N ARG A 37 -10.17 7.79 3.27
CA ARG A 37 -9.84 6.74 4.24
C ARG A 37 -9.85 5.35 3.62
N ALA A 38 -10.88 5.02 2.85
CA ALA A 38 -10.97 3.74 2.15
C ALA A 38 -9.78 3.54 1.19
N ARG A 39 -9.36 4.58 0.46
CA ARG A 39 -8.18 4.51 -0.41
C ARG A 39 -6.88 4.33 0.36
N VAL A 40 -6.72 5.02 1.49
CA VAL A 40 -5.54 4.86 2.35
C VAL A 40 -5.46 3.43 2.88
N GLU A 41 -6.57 2.86 3.34
CA GLU A 41 -6.63 1.46 3.81
C GLU A 41 -6.26 0.46 2.70
N THR A 42 -6.76 0.67 1.47
CA THR A 42 -6.34 -0.13 0.31
C THR A 42 -4.84 0.01 0.04
N LEU A 43 -4.27 1.22 0.09
CA LEU A 43 -2.85 1.42 -0.15
C LEU A 43 -1.97 0.81 0.95
N GLU A 44 -2.39 0.92 2.20
CA GLU A 44 -1.67 0.35 3.35
C GLU A 44 -1.65 -1.18 3.28
N SER A 45 -2.79 -1.81 2.95
CA SER A 45 -2.84 -3.26 2.75
C SER A 45 -1.95 -3.72 1.59
N GLN A 46 -2.00 -3.04 0.45
CA GLN A 46 -1.10 -3.30 -0.69
C GLN A 46 0.38 -3.16 -0.30
N ALA A 47 0.74 -2.13 0.47
CA ALA A 47 2.11 -1.92 0.92
C ALA A 47 2.62 -3.04 1.85
N VAL A 48 1.76 -3.64 2.67
CA VAL A 48 2.11 -4.79 3.52
C VAL A 48 2.42 -6.03 2.66
N ASP A 49 1.58 -6.30 1.66
CA ASP A 49 1.77 -7.41 0.74
C ASP A 49 3.04 -7.24 -0.11
N ASP A 50 3.27 -6.04 -0.65
CA ASP A 50 4.46 -5.71 -1.40
C ASP A 50 5.72 -5.85 -0.54
N LYS A 51 5.69 -5.36 0.71
CA LYS A 51 6.81 -5.52 1.65
C LYS A 51 7.15 -7.00 1.90
N LYS A 52 6.14 -7.87 1.98
CA LYS A 52 6.34 -9.32 2.11
C LYS A 52 7.01 -9.89 0.86
N ARG A 53 6.49 -9.57 -0.33
CA ARG A 53 7.07 -9.99 -1.62
C ARG A 53 8.52 -9.53 -1.79
N PHE A 54 8.80 -8.25 -1.53
CA PHE A 54 10.16 -7.71 -1.61
C PHE A 54 11.13 -8.41 -0.65
N ARG A 55 10.70 -8.70 0.59
CA ARG A 55 11.54 -9.43 1.54
C ARG A 55 11.85 -10.84 1.03
N ASP A 56 10.87 -11.53 0.48
CA ASP A 56 11.06 -12.89 -0.03
C ASP A 56 11.95 -12.88 -1.30
N ALA A 57 11.85 -11.85 -2.13
CA ALA A 57 12.75 -11.63 -3.28
C ALA A 57 14.20 -11.38 -2.84
N ILE A 58 14.42 -10.51 -1.85
CA ILE A 58 15.75 -10.25 -1.30
C ILE A 58 16.38 -11.52 -0.72
N ARG A 59 15.58 -12.37 -0.06
CA ARG A 59 16.06 -13.66 0.47
C ARG A 59 16.50 -14.59 -0.66
N LEU A 60 15.69 -14.72 -1.72
CA LEU A 60 16.04 -15.53 -2.89
C LEU A 60 17.31 -15.02 -3.57
N ILE A 61 17.44 -13.70 -3.78
CA ILE A 61 18.64 -13.08 -4.38
C ILE A 61 19.89 -13.41 -3.57
N ARG A 62 19.84 -13.32 -2.24
CA ARG A 62 21.00 -13.68 -1.39
C ARG A 62 21.36 -15.16 -1.51
N ALA A 63 20.36 -16.04 -1.55
CA ALA A 63 20.60 -17.47 -1.67
C ALA A 63 21.19 -17.84 -3.05
N LEU A 64 20.73 -17.17 -4.11
CA LEU A 64 21.31 -17.25 -5.46
C LEU A 64 22.76 -16.77 -5.48
N GLN A 65 23.06 -15.63 -4.86
CA GLN A 65 24.43 -15.10 -4.77
C GLN A 65 25.36 -16.07 -4.05
N GLN A 66 24.93 -16.63 -2.91
CA GLN A 66 25.71 -17.63 -2.18
C GLN A 66 25.99 -18.85 -3.07
N HIS A 67 24.99 -19.35 -3.78
CA HIS A 67 25.15 -20.50 -4.66
C HIS A 67 26.13 -20.21 -5.81
N ILE A 68 26.06 -19.00 -6.40
CA ILE A 68 27.02 -18.55 -7.42
C ILE A 68 28.45 -18.53 -6.86
N ASP A 69 28.64 -18.06 -5.63
CA ASP A 69 29.96 -18.02 -5.01
C ASP A 69 30.49 -19.43 -4.69
N GLU A 70 29.62 -20.34 -4.26
CA GLU A 70 29.95 -21.78 -4.10
C GLU A 70 30.38 -22.40 -5.44
N LEU A 71 29.63 -22.16 -6.51
CA LEU A 71 29.96 -22.63 -7.86
C LEU A 71 31.29 -22.04 -8.35
N ARG A 72 31.53 -20.74 -8.13
CA ARG A 72 32.81 -20.10 -8.47
C ARG A 72 33.97 -20.70 -7.70
N GLY A 73 33.79 -21.00 -6.42
CA GLY A 73 34.79 -21.71 -5.60
C GLY A 73 35.11 -23.08 -6.16
N PHE A 74 34.07 -23.87 -6.47
CA PHE A 74 34.20 -25.18 -7.11
C PHE A 74 34.96 -25.12 -8.43
N LEU A 75 34.60 -24.18 -9.32
CA LEU A 75 35.26 -24.01 -10.62
C LEU A 75 36.73 -23.61 -10.50
N ARG A 76 37.10 -22.83 -9.47
CA ARG A 76 38.48 -22.41 -9.23
C ARG A 76 39.37 -23.50 -8.63
N LEU A 77 38.80 -24.39 -7.81
CA LEU A 77 39.52 -25.45 -7.10
C LEU A 77 39.52 -26.80 -7.85
N HIS A 78 39.01 -26.83 -9.08
CA HIS A 78 38.76 -27.99 -9.95
C HIS A 78 39.31 -29.34 -9.42
N VAL A 79 38.43 -30.10 -8.78
CA VAL A 79 38.73 -31.46 -8.29
C VAL A 79 38.14 -32.49 -9.27
N PRO A 80 38.96 -33.36 -9.89
CA PRO A 80 38.48 -34.37 -10.82
C PRO A 80 37.47 -35.32 -10.17
N GLY A 81 36.35 -35.56 -10.85
CA GLY A 81 35.32 -36.51 -10.40
C GLY A 81 34.37 -35.99 -9.31
N GLN A 82 34.53 -34.74 -8.87
CA GLN A 82 33.59 -34.13 -7.93
C GLN A 82 32.44 -33.47 -8.72
N GLU A 83 31.20 -33.69 -8.28
CA GLU A 83 30.03 -33.06 -8.88
C GLU A 83 29.88 -31.61 -8.41
N PRO A 84 29.31 -30.71 -9.25
CA PRO A 84 29.01 -29.35 -8.85
C PRO A 84 28.09 -29.30 -7.62
N PRO A 85 28.26 -28.30 -6.73
CA PRO A 85 27.33 -28.03 -5.65
C PRO A 85 25.88 -27.94 -6.16
N VAL A 86 24.95 -28.62 -5.49
CA VAL A 86 23.51 -28.54 -5.80
C VAL A 86 22.94 -27.26 -5.20
N ALA A 87 22.04 -26.60 -5.92
CA ALA A 87 21.30 -25.45 -5.42
C ALA A 87 20.49 -25.83 -4.17
N ARG A 88 20.72 -25.12 -3.06
CA ARG A 88 20.03 -25.35 -1.77
C ARG A 88 18.87 -24.39 -1.52
N TYR A 89 18.58 -23.51 -2.47
CA TYR A 89 17.53 -22.52 -2.34
C TYR A 89 16.24 -22.99 -3.01
N GLU A 90 15.10 -22.61 -2.44
CA GLU A 90 13.79 -22.81 -3.01
C GLU A 90 13.21 -21.46 -3.43
N VAL A 91 12.49 -21.44 -4.54
CA VAL A 91 11.75 -20.25 -4.98
C VAL A 91 10.52 -20.08 -4.06
N PRO A 92 10.41 -18.97 -3.32
CA PRO A 92 9.23 -18.70 -2.50
C PRO A 92 7.95 -18.73 -3.35
N SER A 93 6.87 -19.32 -2.83
CA SER A 93 5.59 -19.44 -3.56
C SER A 93 5.05 -18.08 -4.03
N SER A 94 5.32 -17.02 -3.28
CA SER A 94 4.92 -15.65 -3.62
C SER A 94 5.59 -15.07 -4.87
N LEU A 95 6.64 -15.72 -5.40
CA LEU A 95 7.44 -15.27 -6.54
C LEU A 95 7.37 -16.24 -7.73
N GLN A 96 6.64 -17.34 -7.62
CA GLN A 96 6.58 -18.36 -8.68
C GLN A 96 5.92 -17.85 -9.96
N GLU A 97 5.02 -16.87 -9.87
CA GLU A 97 4.37 -16.26 -11.03
C GLU A 97 5.27 -15.26 -11.77
N GLU A 98 6.37 -14.81 -11.15
CA GLU A 98 7.28 -13.79 -11.70
C GLU A 98 8.53 -14.36 -12.38
N ILE A 99 8.75 -15.68 -12.30
CA ILE A 99 9.91 -16.41 -12.88
C ILE A 99 9.43 -17.30 -14.02
#